data_AF-A0A5C6FWZ6-F1
#
_entry.id   AF-A0A5C6FWZ6-F1
#
_cell.length_a   1.000
_cell.length_b   1.000
_cell.length_c   1.000
_cell.angle_alpha   90.00
_cell.angle_beta   90.00
_cell.angle_gamma   90.00
#
_symmetry.space_group_name_H-M   'P 1'
#
loop_
_entity.id
_entity.type
_entity.pdbx_description
1 polymer ?
#
loop_
_entity_poly.entity_id
_entity_poly.type
_entity_poly.pdbx_seq_one_letter_code
_entity_poly.pdbx_strand_id
1 'polypeptide(L)'
;MLFIKHSRPRTPVQRSGNDSVWRTGAAAVEFAFCLVLLVMLIFGGIELSRASMLKHVADHSAYIAARTVIVPGSKSSTAKDMAKDYLAKHGINSATITVTPETLGESDTSVNVSVKIPVSENVWLSPQYTSGDVEGHCTLMTERAPIVLAKSLPTPPPPPPPPPEPEPEPEPEPEPEPEPEPAPEPEPAPEPSPPPPPPPPPPPPPPPPML
;
A
#
# COMPACT_ATOMS: atom_id res chain seq x y z
N MET A 1 81.14 -14.14 -67.32
CA MET A 1 80.00 -14.90 -66.75
C MET A 1 78.79 -13.99 -66.81
N LEU A 2 77.86 -14.26 -67.74
CA LEU A 2 76.64 -13.48 -67.96
C LEU A 2 75.66 -13.70 -66.80
N PHE A 3 75.01 -12.63 -66.36
CA PHE A 3 73.66 -12.73 -65.79
C PHE A 3 72.77 -11.68 -66.45
N ILE A 4 72.04 -12.12 -67.47
CA ILE A 4 71.05 -11.32 -68.18
C ILE A 4 69.82 -11.21 -67.27
N LYS A 5 69.64 -10.04 -66.64
CA LYS A 5 68.39 -9.70 -65.95
C LYS A 5 67.33 -9.39 -67.00
N HIS A 6 66.51 -10.38 -67.34
CA HIS A 6 65.32 -10.21 -68.17
C HIS A 6 64.29 -9.37 -67.41
N SER A 7 64.29 -8.06 -67.65
CA SER A 7 63.21 -7.17 -67.24
C SER A 7 61.97 -7.50 -68.08
N ARG A 8 61.02 -8.25 -67.50
CA ARG A 8 59.70 -8.42 -68.13
C ARG A 8 59.01 -7.05 -68.16
N PRO A 9 58.46 -6.60 -69.30
CA PRO A 9 57.65 -5.40 -69.33
C PRO A 9 56.41 -5.63 -68.44
N ARG A 10 56.19 -4.75 -67.46
CA ARG A 10 54.93 -4.71 -66.73
C ARG A 10 53.87 -4.21 -67.70
N THR A 11 53.05 -5.11 -68.22
CA THR A 11 51.85 -4.76 -68.97
C THR A 11 51.00 -3.87 -68.06
N PRO A 12 50.66 -2.64 -68.45
CA PRO A 12 49.68 -1.87 -67.69
C PRO A 12 48.36 -2.64 -67.78
N VAL A 13 47.83 -3.08 -66.64
CA VAL A 13 46.44 -3.54 -66.58
C VAL A 13 45.60 -2.32 -66.95
N GLN A 14 45.15 -2.25 -68.20
CA GLN A 14 44.12 -1.32 -68.61
C GLN A 14 42.87 -1.67 -67.80
N ARG A 15 42.63 -0.92 -66.72
CA ARG A 15 41.32 -0.92 -66.05
C ARG A 15 40.33 -0.41 -67.08
N SER A 16 39.49 -1.31 -67.56
CA SER A 16 38.40 -1.01 -68.47
C SER A 16 37.61 0.17 -67.91
N GLY A 17 37.60 1.30 -68.62
CA GLY A 17 36.81 2.49 -68.24
C GLY A 17 35.31 2.22 -68.17
N ASN A 18 34.86 1.07 -68.67
CA ASN A 18 33.47 0.62 -68.52
C ASN A 18 33.17 0.07 -67.11
N ASP A 19 34.14 -0.45 -66.35
CA ASP A 19 33.82 -1.10 -65.07
C ASP A 19 33.30 -0.09 -64.03
N SER A 20 33.66 1.19 -64.13
CA SER A 20 33.18 2.26 -63.24
C SER A 20 31.74 2.67 -63.54
N VAL A 21 31.35 2.74 -64.81
CA VAL A 21 29.99 3.14 -65.24
C VAL A 21 28.96 2.11 -64.79
N TRP A 22 29.27 0.81 -64.93
CA TRP A 22 28.37 -0.28 -64.57
C TRP A 22 28.21 -0.43 -63.04
N ARG A 23 29.23 -0.09 -62.26
CA ARG A 23 29.17 -0.06 -60.78
C ARG A 23 28.37 1.12 -60.23
N THR A 24 28.33 2.23 -60.96
CA THR A 24 27.58 3.42 -60.54
C THR A 24 26.06 3.20 -60.64
N GLY A 25 25.61 2.45 -61.66
CA GLY A 25 24.21 2.04 -61.80
C GLY A 25 23.75 1.10 -60.69
N ALA A 26 24.56 0.09 -60.34
CA ALA A 26 24.25 -0.83 -59.24
C ALA A 26 24.14 -0.11 -57.89
N ALA A 27 25.08 0.78 -57.56
CA ALA A 27 25.05 1.56 -56.34
C ALA A 27 23.83 2.50 -56.26
N ALA A 28 23.39 3.06 -57.39
CA ALA A 28 22.18 3.89 -57.43
C ALA A 28 20.91 3.09 -57.12
N VAL A 29 20.83 1.84 -57.60
CA VAL A 29 19.71 0.92 -57.30
C VAL A 29 19.72 0.50 -55.83
N GLU A 30 20.89 0.11 -55.31
CA GLU A 30 21.07 -0.21 -53.89
C GLU A 30 20.65 0.95 -52.99
N PHE A 31 21.10 2.17 -53.33
CA PHE A 31 20.73 3.39 -52.62
C PHE A 31 19.23 3.65 -52.68
N ALA A 32 18.58 3.45 -53.83
CA ALA A 32 17.13 3.66 -53.96
C ALA A 32 16.33 2.74 -53.02
N PHE A 33 16.68 1.46 -52.93
CA PHE A 33 16.02 0.53 -52.01
C PHE A 33 16.30 0.88 -50.54
N CYS A 34 17.55 1.21 -50.20
CA CYS A 34 17.90 1.64 -48.84
C CYS A 34 17.17 2.93 -48.44
N LEU A 35 17.05 3.91 -49.36
CA LEU A 35 16.37 5.16 -49.09
C LEU A 35 14.88 4.95 -48.82
N VAL A 36 14.20 4.10 -49.60
CA VAL A 36 12.79 3.79 -49.37
C VAL A 36 12.58 3.14 -48.00
N LEU A 37 13.42 2.16 -47.63
CA LEU A 37 13.35 1.51 -46.32
C LEU A 37 13.67 2.49 -45.18
N LEU A 38 14.67 3.34 -45.35
CA LEU A 38 15.05 4.35 -44.36
C LEU A 38 13.89 5.34 -44.12
N VAL A 39 13.28 5.84 -45.18
CA VAL A 39 12.15 6.78 -45.11
C VAL A 39 10.94 6.12 -44.45
N MET A 40 10.63 4.87 -44.80
CA MET A 40 9.57 4.10 -44.14
C MET A 40 9.84 3.93 -42.64
N LEU A 41 11.07 3.62 -42.25
CA LEU A 41 11.43 3.43 -40.85
C LEU A 41 11.39 4.73 -40.05
N ILE A 42 11.82 5.86 -40.64
CA ILE A 42 11.74 7.17 -40.01
C ILE A 42 10.28 7.57 -39.78
N PHE A 43 9.43 7.51 -40.81
CA PHE A 43 8.03 7.88 -40.66
C PHE A 43 7.26 6.90 -39.77
N GLY A 44 7.53 5.60 -39.87
CA GLY A 44 6.97 4.60 -38.96
C GLY A 44 7.39 4.84 -37.51
N GLY A 45 8.65 5.21 -37.27
CA GLY A 45 9.15 5.56 -35.94
C GLY A 45 8.49 6.81 -35.36
N ILE A 46 8.30 7.86 -36.17
CA ILE A 46 7.59 9.09 -35.75
C ILE A 46 6.14 8.77 -35.40
N GLU A 47 5.46 7.98 -36.23
CA GLU A 47 4.06 7.60 -36.01
C GLU A 47 3.88 6.76 -34.74
N LEU A 48 4.74 5.76 -34.53
CA LEU A 48 4.73 4.94 -33.32
C LEU A 48 5.02 5.76 -32.07
N SER A 49 5.97 6.70 -32.16
CA SER A 49 6.28 7.61 -31.05
C SER A 49 5.07 8.48 -30.70
N ARG A 50 4.34 8.96 -31.71
CA ARG A 50 3.10 9.73 -31.49
C ARG A 50 2.03 8.85 -30.85
N ALA A 51 1.79 7.64 -31.32
CA ALA A 51 0.83 6.71 -30.74
C ALA A 51 1.15 6.37 -29.27
N SER A 52 2.43 6.14 -28.95
CA SER A 52 2.88 5.91 -27.58
C SER A 52 2.65 7.13 -26.68
N MET A 53 2.91 8.34 -27.18
CA MET A 53 2.60 9.58 -26.47
C MET A 53 1.11 9.68 -26.14
N LEU A 54 0.21 9.35 -27.09
CA LEU A 54 -1.24 9.37 -26.86
C LEU A 54 -1.63 8.47 -25.67
N LYS A 55 -1.03 7.29 -25.56
CA LYS A 55 -1.29 6.37 -24.44
C LYS A 55 -0.90 6.96 -23.09
N HIS A 56 0.31 7.51 -22.99
CA HIS A 56 0.78 8.14 -21.76
C HIS A 56 -0.06 9.35 -21.36
N VAL A 57 -0.46 10.16 -22.34
CA VAL A 57 -1.34 11.30 -22.13
C VAL A 57 -2.73 10.86 -21.65
N ALA A 58 -3.31 9.81 -22.24
CA ALA A 58 -4.59 9.25 -21.81
C ALA A 58 -4.54 8.74 -20.35
N ASP A 59 -3.51 7.95 -20.01
CA ASP A 59 -3.35 7.42 -18.64
C ASP A 59 -3.14 8.53 -17.62
N HIS A 60 -2.28 9.51 -17.91
CA HIS A 60 -2.02 10.62 -17.01
C HIS A 60 -3.27 11.50 -16.86
N SER A 61 -3.97 11.77 -17.96
CA SER A 61 -5.22 12.54 -17.94
C SER A 61 -6.29 11.85 -17.08
N ALA A 62 -6.45 10.53 -17.20
CA ALA A 62 -7.39 9.78 -16.38
C ALA A 62 -7.02 9.86 -14.89
N TYR A 63 -5.72 9.73 -14.57
CA TYR A 63 -5.22 9.82 -13.21
C TYR A 63 -5.46 11.19 -12.56
N ILE A 64 -5.06 12.29 -13.21
CA ILE A 64 -5.22 13.63 -12.63
C ILE A 64 -6.70 14.01 -12.48
N ALA A 65 -7.55 13.58 -13.41
CA ALA A 65 -8.99 13.82 -13.36
C ALA A 65 -9.62 13.05 -12.20
N ALA A 66 -9.30 11.76 -12.05
CA ALA A 66 -9.78 10.95 -10.95
C ALA A 66 -9.34 11.55 -9.60
N ARG A 67 -8.05 11.91 -9.48
CA ARG A 67 -7.48 12.49 -8.25
C ARG A 67 -8.17 13.78 -7.84
N THR A 68 -8.60 14.61 -8.79
CA THR A 68 -9.22 15.91 -8.51
C THR A 68 -10.60 15.78 -7.85
N VAL A 69 -11.30 14.65 -8.08
CA VAL A 69 -12.69 14.47 -7.64
C VAL A 69 -12.87 13.38 -6.59
N ILE A 70 -11.81 12.86 -5.95
CA ILE A 70 -11.92 11.79 -4.94
C ILE A 70 -12.68 12.19 -3.66
N VAL A 71 -12.98 13.48 -3.50
CA VAL A 71 -13.70 14.03 -2.35
C VAL A 71 -15.23 13.92 -2.58
N PRO A 72 -15.99 13.33 -1.65
CA PRO A 72 -17.45 13.30 -1.66
C PRO A 72 -18.06 14.68 -1.92
N GLY A 73 -19.12 14.71 -2.72
CA GLY A 73 -19.78 15.93 -3.19
C GLY A 73 -19.16 16.55 -4.45
N SER A 74 -18.00 16.05 -4.91
CA SER A 74 -17.40 16.46 -6.18
C SER A 74 -18.24 16.02 -7.37
N LYS A 75 -18.28 16.86 -8.41
CA LYS A 75 -18.99 16.59 -9.66
C LYS A 75 -18.06 16.05 -10.73
N SER A 76 -18.55 15.12 -11.55
CA SER A 76 -17.81 14.62 -12.72
C SER A 76 -17.46 15.70 -13.74
N SER A 77 -18.19 16.82 -13.78
CA SER A 77 -17.85 17.98 -14.61
C SER A 77 -16.45 18.50 -14.32
N THR A 78 -16.07 18.59 -13.04
CA THR A 78 -14.75 19.11 -12.65
C THR A 78 -13.62 18.17 -13.12
N ALA A 79 -13.84 16.85 -13.03
CA ALA A 79 -12.92 15.87 -13.59
C ALA A 79 -12.82 15.98 -15.12
N LYS A 80 -13.95 16.14 -15.81
CA LYS A 80 -13.99 16.32 -17.27
C LYS A 80 -13.28 17.59 -17.70
N ASP A 81 -13.46 18.69 -16.98
CA ASP A 81 -12.80 19.97 -17.30
C ASP A 81 -11.29 19.89 -17.08
N MET A 82 -10.85 19.26 -15.98
CA MET A 82 -9.43 19.00 -15.72
C MET A 82 -8.79 18.12 -16.81
N ALA A 83 -9.45 17.03 -17.19
CA ALA A 83 -8.98 16.16 -18.28
C ALA A 83 -8.91 16.92 -19.61
N LYS A 84 -9.97 17.69 -19.95
CA LYS A 84 -10.00 18.48 -21.19
C LYS A 84 -8.87 19.50 -21.26
N ASP A 85 -8.60 20.22 -20.19
CA ASP A 85 -7.50 21.20 -20.13
C ASP A 85 -6.14 20.52 -20.34
N TYR A 86 -5.90 19.38 -19.70
CA TYR A 86 -4.65 18.63 -19.88
C TYR A 86 -4.50 18.11 -21.31
N LEU A 87 -5.55 17.55 -21.89
CA LEU A 87 -5.57 17.05 -23.27
C LEU A 87 -5.37 18.18 -24.29
N ALA A 88 -5.98 19.35 -24.08
CA ALA A 88 -5.81 20.52 -24.93
C ALA A 88 -4.36 21.01 -24.94
N LYS A 89 -3.67 21.02 -23.79
CA LYS A 89 -2.24 21.38 -23.69
C LYS A 89 -1.33 20.44 -24.48
N HIS A 90 -1.74 19.20 -24.68
CA HIS A 90 -1.00 18.20 -25.47
C HIS A 90 -1.43 18.17 -26.95
N GLY A 91 -2.34 19.06 -27.36
CA GLY A 91 -2.87 19.12 -28.72
C GLY A 91 -3.64 17.86 -29.11
N ILE A 92 -4.43 17.32 -28.18
CA ILE A 92 -5.29 16.15 -28.42
C ILE A 92 -6.66 16.60 -28.89
N ASN A 93 -7.14 16.00 -29.99
CA ASN A 93 -8.44 16.24 -30.59
C ASN A 93 -9.41 15.09 -30.30
N SER A 94 -10.71 15.41 -30.24
CA SER A 94 -11.83 14.46 -30.23
C SER A 94 -11.77 13.36 -29.15
N ALA A 95 -11.13 13.64 -28.02
CA ALA A 95 -11.10 12.73 -26.90
C ALA A 95 -12.46 12.63 -26.20
N THR A 96 -12.87 11.41 -25.86
CA THR A 96 -14.07 11.11 -25.07
C THR A 96 -13.68 10.82 -23.64
N ILE A 97 -14.28 11.55 -22.70
CA ILE A 97 -13.98 11.42 -21.26
C ILE A 97 -15.23 10.93 -20.53
N THR A 98 -15.11 9.76 -19.92
CA THR A 98 -16.16 9.12 -19.13
C THR A 98 -15.74 9.10 -17.67
N VAL A 99 -16.64 9.54 -16.78
CA VAL A 99 -16.40 9.56 -15.34
C VAL A 99 -17.60 8.92 -14.66
N THR A 100 -17.34 7.94 -13.82
CA THR A 100 -18.35 7.18 -13.08
C THR A 100 -17.95 7.10 -11.61
N PRO A 101 -18.83 7.46 -10.66
CA PRO A 101 -20.18 7.99 -10.84
C PRO A 101 -20.21 9.47 -11.30
N GLU A 102 -21.37 9.94 -11.79
CA GLU A 102 -21.54 11.32 -12.28
C GLU A 102 -21.42 12.37 -11.17
N THR A 103 -21.90 12.03 -9.98
CA THR A 103 -21.76 12.80 -8.74
C THR A 103 -21.33 11.86 -7.63
N LEU A 104 -20.29 12.23 -6.88
CA LEU A 104 -19.83 11.42 -5.76
C LEU A 104 -20.70 11.64 -4.53
N GLY A 105 -21.44 10.61 -4.14
CA GLY A 105 -22.13 10.53 -2.87
C GLY A 105 -21.21 10.08 -1.74
N GLU A 106 -21.74 10.08 -0.52
CA GLU A 106 -20.99 9.67 0.67
C GLU A 106 -20.74 8.15 0.74
N SER A 107 -21.59 7.37 0.06
CA SER A 107 -21.50 5.91 -0.01
C SER A 107 -20.59 5.41 -1.14
N ASP A 108 -20.20 6.29 -2.07
CA ASP A 108 -19.37 5.91 -3.20
C ASP A 108 -17.93 5.70 -2.74
N THR A 109 -17.44 4.47 -2.90
CA THR A 109 -16.11 4.06 -2.44
C THR A 109 -15.03 4.20 -3.51
N SER A 110 -15.43 4.40 -4.77
CA SER A 110 -14.50 4.53 -5.89
C SER A 110 -14.98 5.49 -6.96
N VAL A 111 -14.01 6.07 -7.66
CA VAL A 111 -14.17 6.84 -8.89
C VAL A 111 -13.46 6.08 -10.00
N ASN A 112 -14.13 5.92 -11.13
CA ASN A 112 -13.57 5.40 -12.37
C ASN A 112 -13.59 6.50 -13.42
N VAL A 113 -12.41 6.78 -13.99
CA VAL A 113 -12.26 7.71 -15.11
C VAL A 113 -11.67 6.94 -16.29
N SER A 114 -12.33 7.05 -17.44
CA SER A 114 -11.82 6.60 -18.74
C SER A 114 -11.62 7.78 -19.68
N VAL A 115 -10.47 7.83 -20.35
CA VAL A 115 -10.13 8.80 -21.39
C VAL A 115 -9.80 8.03 -22.65
N LYS A 116 -10.67 8.17 -23.66
CA LYS A 116 -10.55 7.52 -24.97
C LYS A 116 -10.13 8.54 -26.02
N ILE A 117 -9.01 8.31 -26.69
CA ILE A 117 -8.45 9.20 -27.71
C ILE A 117 -8.48 8.46 -29.06
N PRO A 118 -9.20 8.97 -30.07
CA PRO A 118 -9.17 8.38 -31.40
C PRO A 118 -7.81 8.63 -32.05
N VAL A 119 -7.09 7.56 -32.38
CA VAL A 119 -5.74 7.68 -32.96
C VAL A 119 -5.81 8.41 -34.29
N SER A 120 -6.80 8.10 -35.12
CA SER A 120 -6.92 8.63 -36.48
C SER A 120 -7.00 10.15 -36.58
N GLU A 121 -7.42 10.84 -35.51
CA GLU A 121 -7.51 12.31 -35.46
C GLU A 121 -6.29 12.98 -34.78
N ASN A 122 -5.33 12.17 -34.34
CA ASN A 122 -4.24 12.57 -33.46
C ASN A 122 -2.84 12.12 -33.93
N VAL A 123 -2.75 11.40 -35.04
CA VAL A 123 -1.48 11.07 -35.74
C VAL A 123 -1.17 12.05 -36.88
N TRP A 124 0.09 12.08 -37.31
CA TRP A 124 0.62 13.09 -38.23
C TRP A 124 0.74 12.63 -39.68
N LEU A 125 1.00 11.34 -39.93
CA LEU A 125 1.33 10.86 -41.28
C LEU A 125 0.17 10.12 -41.94
N SER A 126 -0.26 9.00 -41.38
CA SER A 126 -1.33 8.22 -42.00
C SER A 126 -2.02 7.27 -41.01
N PRO A 127 -3.33 7.45 -40.77
CA PRO A 127 -4.11 6.56 -39.91
C PRO A 127 -4.30 5.15 -40.49
N GLN A 128 -3.79 4.87 -41.69
CA GLN A 128 -3.86 3.55 -42.31
C GLN A 128 -3.03 2.51 -41.56
N TYR A 129 -1.94 2.92 -40.91
CA TYR A 129 -1.03 2.04 -40.18
C TYR A 129 -1.26 2.07 -38.67
N THR A 130 -1.90 3.12 -38.17
CA THR A 130 -2.27 3.27 -36.76
C THR A 130 -3.76 3.64 -36.68
N SER A 131 -4.60 2.64 -36.42
CA SER A 131 -6.05 2.79 -36.35
C SER A 131 -6.58 2.36 -34.98
N GLY A 132 -7.82 2.74 -34.70
CA GLY A 132 -8.48 2.47 -33.44
C GLY A 132 -8.31 3.59 -32.42
N ASP A 133 -8.71 3.28 -31.20
CA ASP A 133 -8.73 4.22 -30.10
C ASP A 133 -7.71 3.80 -29.05
N VAL A 134 -7.05 4.78 -28.45
CA VAL A 134 -6.19 4.59 -27.29
C VAL A 134 -6.98 4.98 -26.05
N GLU A 135 -7.08 4.07 -25.09
CA GLU A 135 -7.83 4.29 -23.86
C GLU A 135 -6.90 4.26 -22.64
N GLY A 136 -7.06 5.26 -21.78
CA GLY A 136 -6.44 5.34 -20.47
C GLY A 136 -7.52 5.23 -19.40
N HIS A 137 -7.26 4.40 -18.39
CA HIS A 137 -8.22 4.12 -17.32
C HIS A 137 -7.57 4.37 -15.97
N CYS A 138 -8.29 5.01 -15.06
CA CYS A 138 -7.87 5.15 -13.68
C CYS A 138 -9.06 4.95 -12.74
N THR A 139 -8.90 4.02 -11.80
CA THR A 139 -9.83 3.82 -10.69
C THR A 139 -9.13 4.20 -9.40
N LEU A 140 -9.68 5.16 -8.66
CA LEU A 140 -9.19 5.58 -7.34
C LEU A 140 -10.25 5.37 -6.28
N MET A 141 -9.81 5.05 -5.06
CA MET A 141 -10.70 5.06 -3.89
C MET A 141 -11.01 6.50 -3.47
N THR A 142 -12.22 6.72 -2.99
CA THR A 142 -12.63 8.01 -2.42
C THR A 142 -12.06 8.16 -1.01
N GLU A 143 -11.96 9.39 -0.49
CA GLU A 143 -11.43 9.63 0.86
C GLU A 143 -12.25 8.94 1.98
N ARG A 144 -13.56 8.70 1.74
CA ARG A 144 -14.44 8.02 2.69
C ARG A 144 -14.51 6.51 2.53
N ALA A 145 -13.91 5.96 1.48
CA ALA A 145 -13.94 4.52 1.21
C ALA A 145 -13.49 3.65 2.41
N PRO A 146 -12.43 4.00 3.17
CA PRO A 146 -12.02 3.20 4.33
C PRO A 146 -13.09 3.13 5.42
N ILE A 147 -13.79 4.25 5.67
CA ILE A 147 -14.84 4.32 6.71
C ILE A 147 -16.06 3.51 6.28
N VAL A 148 -16.46 3.63 5.01
CA VAL A 148 -17.59 2.89 4.45
C VAL A 148 -17.32 1.39 4.47
N LEU A 149 -16.11 0.96 4.08
CA LEU A 149 -15.72 -0.45 4.14
C LEU A 149 -15.65 -0.96 5.59
N ALA A 150 -15.08 -0.19 6.52
CA ALA A 150 -15.00 -0.59 7.93
C ALA A 150 -16.37 -0.84 8.55
N LYS A 151 -17.39 -0.04 8.19
CA LYS A 151 -18.78 -0.22 8.64
C LYS A 151 -19.42 -1.52 8.12
N SER A 152 -18.90 -2.09 7.03
CA SER A 152 -19.39 -3.34 6.45
C SER A 152 -18.75 -4.60 7.06
N LEU A 153 -17.74 -4.45 7.92
CA LEU A 153 -17.10 -5.58 8.58
C LEU A 153 -18.03 -6.17 9.66
N PRO A 154 -18.13 -7.51 9.76
CA PRO A 154 -18.85 -8.12 10.86
C PRO A 154 -18.20 -7.74 12.20
N THR A 155 -19.03 -7.42 13.19
CA THR A 155 -18.55 -7.13 14.55
C THR A 155 -17.79 -8.34 15.08
N PRO A 156 -16.60 -8.17 15.70
CA PRO A 156 -15.92 -9.29 16.33
C PRO A 156 -16.83 -9.95 17.37
N PRO A 157 -16.76 -11.29 17.52
CA PRO A 157 -17.49 -11.96 18.58
C PRO A 157 -17.12 -11.35 19.94
N PRO A 158 -18.06 -11.27 20.88
CA PRO A 158 -17.76 -10.76 22.22
C PRO A 158 -16.61 -11.56 22.83
N PRO A 159 -15.71 -10.91 23.60
CA PRO A 159 -14.66 -11.63 24.31
C PRO A 159 -15.29 -12.71 25.20
N PRO A 160 -14.62 -13.85 25.40
CA PRO A 160 -15.08 -14.85 26.35
C PRO A 160 -15.26 -14.20 27.73
N PRO A 161 -16.25 -14.62 28.53
CA PRO A 161 -16.39 -14.14 29.89
C PRO A 161 -15.07 -14.36 30.66
N PRO A 162 -14.72 -13.46 31.59
CA PRO A 162 -13.55 -13.67 32.44
C PRO A 162 -13.67 -15.04 33.13
N PRO A 163 -12.56 -15.78 33.29
CA PRO A 163 -12.60 -17.02 34.07
C PRO A 163 -13.18 -16.70 35.47
N PRO A 164 -13.95 -17.63 36.06
CA PRO A 164 -14.39 -17.47 37.44
C PRO A 164 -13.16 -17.19 38.31
N GLU A 165 -13.26 -16.21 39.21
CA GLU A 165 -12.24 -16.00 40.23
C GLU A 165 -12.00 -17.33 40.94
N PRO A 166 -10.74 -17.73 41.19
CA PRO A 166 -10.46 -18.91 41.99
C PRO A 166 -11.22 -18.79 43.31
N GLU A 167 -12.00 -19.82 43.67
CA GLU A 167 -12.64 -19.88 44.96
C GLU A 167 -11.59 -19.58 46.04
N PRO A 168 -11.90 -18.73 47.03
CA PRO A 168 -10.97 -18.47 48.13
C PRO A 168 -10.54 -19.82 48.72
N GLU A 169 -9.23 -20.05 48.82
CA GLU A 169 -8.71 -21.25 49.48
C GLU A 169 -9.42 -21.41 50.82
N PRO A 170 -9.90 -22.62 51.15
CA PRO A 170 -10.58 -22.86 52.43
C PRO A 170 -9.68 -22.35 53.56
N GLU A 171 -10.24 -21.50 54.42
CA GLU A 171 -9.54 -21.04 55.61
C GLU A 171 -8.96 -22.26 56.33
N PRO A 172 -7.68 -22.23 56.73
CA PRO A 172 -7.07 -23.35 57.44
C PRO A 172 -7.95 -23.70 58.64
N GLU A 173 -8.31 -24.98 58.76
CA GLU A 173 -9.14 -25.46 59.87
C GLU A 173 -8.53 -24.98 61.20
N PRO A 174 -9.33 -24.42 62.11
CA PRO A 174 -8.83 -23.97 63.40
C PRO A 174 -8.16 -25.15 64.11
N GLU A 175 -6.92 -24.94 64.55
CA GLU A 175 -6.20 -25.94 65.35
C GLU A 175 -7.10 -26.39 66.52
N PRO A 176 -7.22 -27.70 66.79
CA PRO A 176 -8.09 -28.21 67.84
C PRO A 176 -7.71 -27.59 69.18
N GLU A 177 -8.72 -27.05 69.89
CA GLU A 177 -8.53 -26.50 71.24
C GLU A 177 -7.88 -27.56 72.15
N PRO A 178 -6.86 -27.17 72.94
CA PRO A 178 -6.20 -28.09 73.85
C PRO A 178 -7.20 -28.71 74.82
N GLU A 179 -7.16 -30.04 74.99
CA GLU A 179 -8.06 -30.77 75.88
C GLU A 179 -8.03 -30.18 77.30
N PRO A 180 -9.20 -29.93 77.92
CA PRO A 180 -9.28 -29.37 79.26
C PRO A 180 -8.62 -30.31 80.28
N GLU A 181 -7.73 -29.75 81.11
CA GLU A 181 -7.07 -30.50 82.18
C GLU A 181 -8.11 -31.19 83.09
N PRO A 182 -7.88 -32.47 83.47
CA PRO A 182 -8.82 -33.22 84.28
C PRO A 182 -9.06 -32.54 85.63
N ALA A 183 -10.34 -32.44 86.00
CA ALA A 183 -10.78 -31.82 87.24
C ALA A 183 -10.11 -32.48 88.47
N PRO A 184 -9.62 -31.70 89.44
CA PRO A 184 -9.00 -32.23 90.66
C PRO A 184 -9.99 -33.10 91.44
N GLU A 185 -9.52 -34.25 91.90
CA GLU A 185 -10.29 -35.19 92.73
C GLU A 185 -10.82 -34.51 94.01
N PRO A 186 -12.05 -34.80 94.44
CA PRO A 186 -12.64 -34.23 95.65
C PRO A 186 -11.84 -34.66 96.89
N GLU A 187 -11.42 -33.66 97.68
CA GLU A 187 -10.63 -33.86 98.90
C GLU A 187 -11.37 -34.70 99.97
N PRO A 188 -10.65 -35.55 100.72
CA PRO A 188 -11.21 -36.37 101.79
C PRO A 188 -11.76 -35.54 102.95
N ALA A 189 -12.81 -36.05 103.60
CA ALA A 189 -13.52 -35.40 104.70
C ALA A 189 -12.59 -35.02 105.88
N PRO A 190 -12.85 -33.88 106.55
CA PRO A 190 -11.95 -33.29 107.54
C PRO A 190 -11.80 -34.11 108.84
N GLU A 191 -10.57 -34.29 109.29
CA GLU A 191 -10.25 -34.77 110.64
C GLU A 191 -10.54 -33.70 111.72
N PRO A 192 -10.93 -34.09 112.94
CA PRO A 192 -11.32 -33.15 113.99
C PRO A 192 -10.14 -32.35 114.59
N SER A 193 -10.50 -31.12 114.93
CA SER A 193 -9.72 -29.93 115.32
C SER A 193 -8.75 -30.03 116.51
N PRO A 194 -7.58 -29.37 116.44
CA PRO A 194 -6.79 -28.97 117.62
C PRO A 194 -7.18 -27.55 118.15
N PRO A 195 -6.94 -27.26 119.45
CA PRO A 195 -7.37 -26.04 120.13
C PRO A 195 -6.47 -24.80 119.91
N PRO A 196 -6.95 -23.58 120.27
CA PRO A 196 -6.45 -22.31 119.74
C PRO A 196 -5.38 -21.65 120.63
N PRO A 197 -4.56 -20.73 120.06
CA PRO A 197 -3.85 -19.72 120.83
C PRO A 197 -4.29 -18.26 120.54
N PRO A 198 -3.98 -17.31 121.46
CA PRO A 198 -4.67 -16.03 121.61
C PRO A 198 -4.13 -14.87 120.75
N PRO A 199 -4.91 -13.77 120.59
CA PRO A 199 -4.61 -12.68 119.69
C PRO A 199 -3.89 -11.53 120.40
N PRO A 200 -3.08 -10.76 119.67
CA PRO A 200 -3.08 -9.31 119.86
C PRO A 200 -2.65 -8.57 118.56
N PRO A 201 -2.35 -7.26 118.63
CA PRO A 201 -3.24 -6.14 118.91
C PRO A 201 -3.28 -5.14 117.70
N PRO A 202 -4.24 -4.19 117.66
CA PRO A 202 -4.53 -3.40 116.46
C PRO A 202 -3.59 -2.20 116.20
N PRO A 203 -3.63 -1.65 114.97
CA PRO A 203 -2.50 -0.97 114.33
C PRO A 203 -2.52 0.56 114.47
N PRO A 204 -1.40 1.24 114.16
CA PRO A 204 -1.40 2.69 114.03
C PRO A 204 -1.75 3.16 112.59
N PRO A 205 -2.37 4.34 112.46
CA PRO A 205 -3.00 4.82 111.24
C PRO A 205 -2.02 5.50 110.26
N PRO A 206 -2.40 5.59 108.96
CA PRO A 206 -1.60 6.22 107.93
C PRO A 206 -1.91 7.72 107.80
N PRO A 207 -0.93 8.51 107.35
CA PRO A 207 -1.24 9.83 106.80
C PRO A 207 -0.56 10.01 105.42
N PRO A 208 -0.75 11.15 104.74
CA PRO A 208 -1.76 11.33 103.70
C PRO A 208 -1.11 11.63 102.34
N PRO A 209 -1.89 11.63 101.24
CA PRO A 209 -1.36 11.73 99.89
C PRO A 209 -1.34 13.18 99.36
N MET A 210 -0.90 13.29 98.10
CA MET A 210 -0.98 14.40 97.13
C MET A 210 0.39 15.07 96.88
N LEU A 211 0.79 15.33 95.63
CA LEU A 211 0.01 15.61 94.42
C LEU A 211 0.53 14.82 93.20
#